data_AF-A0A3B9Z0D4-F1
#
_entry.id   AF-A0A3B9Z0D4-F1
#
_cell.length_a   1.000
_cell.length_b   1.000
_cell.length_c   1.000
_cell.angle_alpha   90.00
_cell.angle_beta   90.00
_cell.angle_gamma   90.00
#
_symmetry.space_group_name_H-M   'P 1'
#
loop_
_entity.id
_entity.type
_entity.pdbx_description
1 polymer ?
#
loop_
_entity_poly.entity_id
_entity_poly.type
_entity_poly.pdbx_seq_one_letter_code
_entity_poly.pdbx_strand_id
1 'polypeptide(L)' 'MVAEPQVFDVALGKPSAVGRMQFGSSRELLEMPNLLEIQKKSFEWFKRDGLRELFDEISPITDFTG' A
#
# COMPACT_ATOMS: atom_id res chain seq x y z
N MET A 1 3.20 -5.56 -48.17
CA MET A 1 3.98 -4.37 -47.82
C MET A 1 3.31 -3.72 -46.62
N VAL A 2 3.68 -4.16 -45.43
CA VAL A 2 3.23 -3.59 -44.16
C VAL A 2 4.43 -2.80 -43.66
N ALA A 3 4.25 -1.49 -43.46
CA ALA A 3 5.33 -0.65 -42.95
C ALA A 3 5.62 -1.04 -41.50
N GLU A 4 6.85 -1.48 -41.24
CA GLU A 4 7.35 -1.65 -39.86
C GLU A 4 7.34 -0.28 -39.17
N PRO A 5 6.82 -0.17 -37.93
CA PRO A 5 6.87 1.08 -37.20
C PRO A 5 8.32 1.40 -36.85
N GLN A 6 8.89 2.44 -37.46
CA GLN A 6 10.18 2.97 -37.04
C GLN A 6 10.02 3.57 -35.64
N VAL A 7 10.52 2.85 -34.64
CA VAL A 7 10.63 3.35 -33.28
C VAL A 7 11.70 4.44 -33.29
N PHE A 8 11.26 5.70 -33.36
CA PHE A 8 12.13 6.84 -33.11
C PHE A 8 12.53 6.81 -31.64
N ASP A 9 13.83 6.60 -31.37
CA ASP A 9 14.44 6.75 -30.05
C ASP A 9 14.44 8.23 -29.64
N VAL A 10 13.27 8.72 -29.26
CA VAL A 10 13.15 9.99 -28.56
C VAL A 10 13.59 9.74 -27.12
N ALA A 11 14.65 10.42 -26.71
CA ALA A 11 15.20 10.44 -25.36
C ALA A 11 14.23 11.08 -24.33
N LEU A 12 13.03 10.53 -24.16
CA LEU A 12 12.01 11.00 -23.23
C LEU A 12 11.31 9.82 -22.56
N GLY A 13 11.62 9.64 -21.28
CA GLY A 13 10.77 8.91 -20.34
C GLY A 13 10.97 7.40 -20.33
N LYS A 14 11.25 6.84 -19.16
CA LYS A 14 11.22 5.40 -18.95
C LYS A 14 9.81 4.89 -19.34
N PRO A 15 9.70 3.87 -20.20
CA PRO A 15 8.41 3.34 -20.57
C PRO A 15 7.74 2.74 -19.32
N SER A 16 6.54 3.22 -19.00
CA SER A 16 5.69 2.56 -18.02
C SER A 16 5.00 1.34 -18.64
N ALA A 17 4.58 0.38 -17.82
CA ALA A 17 4.19 -1.00 -18.18
C ALA A 17 3.16 -1.15 -19.33
N VAL A 18 2.49 -0.08 -19.75
CA VAL A 18 1.64 -0.04 -20.94
C VAL A 18 1.86 1.30 -21.64
N GLY A 19 2.71 1.36 -22.68
CA GLY A 19 2.78 2.41 -23.72
C GLY A 19 2.71 3.89 -23.30
N ARG A 20 2.84 4.21 -22.01
CA ARG A 20 2.60 5.54 -21.46
C ARG A 20 3.95 6.22 -21.32
N MET A 21 4.10 7.27 -22.10
CA MET A 21 5.24 8.17 -22.05
C MET A 21 5.12 9.08 -20.83
N GLN A 22 6.24 9.32 -20.16
CA GLN A 22 6.35 10.24 -19.03
C GLN A 22 7.32 11.37 -19.41
N PHE A 23 6.90 12.63 -19.24
CA PHE A 23 7.68 13.81 -19.62
C PHE A 23 8.28 14.58 -18.43
N GLY A 24 8.13 14.05 -17.21
CA GLY A 24 8.68 14.66 -16.00
C GLY A 24 10.20 14.51 -15.95
N SER A 25 10.92 15.60 -15.63
CA SER A 25 12.38 15.62 -15.48
C SER A 25 12.84 15.40 -14.03
N SER A 26 11.92 15.38 -13.07
CA SER A 26 12.21 15.22 -11.65
C SER A 26 12.58 13.78 -11.30
N ARG A 27 13.65 13.61 -10.53
CA ARG A 27 14.07 12.31 -9.99
C ARG A 27 13.18 11.93 -8.81
N GLU A 28 12.52 10.78 -8.88
CA GLU A 28 11.86 10.16 -7.73
C GLU A 28 12.96 9.72 -6.74
N LEU A 29 13.00 10.38 -5.57
CA LEU A 29 14.03 10.16 -4.55
C LEU A 29 13.66 9.01 -3.59
N LEU A 30 12.38 8.67 -3.51
CA LEU A 30 11.82 7.66 -2.62
C LEU A 30 10.78 6.85 -3.39
N GLU A 31 10.79 5.52 -3.21
CA GLU A 31 9.80 4.65 -3.81
C GLU A 31 8.42 4.84 -3.18
N MET A 32 7.36 4.65 -3.99
CA MET A 32 5.98 4.67 -3.50
C MET A 32 5.80 3.60 -2.41
N PRO A 33 5.41 3.99 -1.18
CA PRO A 33 5.18 3.02 -0.12
C PRO A 33 3.93 2.19 -0.40
N ASN A 34 3.79 1.09 0.34
CA ASN A 34 2.55 0.33 0.31
C ASN A 34 1.41 1.16 0.93
N LEU A 35 0.49 1.64 0.10
CA LEU A 35 -0.62 2.50 0.53
C LEU A 35 -1.60 1.80 1.50
N LEU A 36 -1.52 0.48 1.63
CA LEU A 36 -2.33 -0.31 2.57
C LEU A 36 -1.56 -0.69 3.85
N GLU A 37 -0.31 -0.24 4.01
CA GLU A 37 0.54 -0.65 5.12
C GLU A 37 -0.07 -0.32 6.48
N ILE A 38 -0.63 0.89 6.62
CA ILE A 38 -1.30 1.32 7.85
C ILE A 38 -2.50 0.42 8.17
N GLN A 39 -3.30 0.07 7.15
CA GLN A 39 -4.49 -0.77 7.32
C GLN A 39 -4.09 -2.18 7.80
N LYS A 40 -3.04 -2.75 7.20
CA LYS A 40 -2.50 -4.06 7.60
C LYS A 40 -1.95 -4.04 9.01
N LYS A 41 -1.15 -3.02 9.35
CA LYS A 41 -0.55 -2.88 10.69
C LYS A 41 -1.61 -2.70 11.77
N SER A 42 -2.65 -1.90 11.50
CA SER A 42 -3.77 -1.70 12.41
C SER A 42 -4.49 -3.02 12.73
N PHE A 43 -4.80 -3.81 11.70
CA PHE A 43 -5.46 -5.10 11.91
C PHE A 43 -4.57 -6.13 12.62
N GLU A 44 -3.27 -6.16 12.32
CA GLU A 44 -2.34 -7.04 13.06
C GLU A 44 -2.23 -6.66 14.54
N TRP A 45 -2.13 -5.37 14.85
CA TRP A 45 -2.16 -4.90 16.24
C TRP A 45 -3.47 -5.29 16.94
N PHE A 46 -4.62 -5.08 16.28
CA PHE A 46 -5.93 -5.44 16.84
C PHE A 46 -6.02 -6.93 17.20
N LYS A 47 -5.56 -7.81 16.30
CA LYS A 47 -5.54 -9.26 16.56
C LYS A 47 -4.59 -9.66 17.68
N ARG A 48 -3.42 -9.01 17.76
CA ARG A 48 -2.35 -9.40 18.69
C ARG A 48 -2.61 -8.91 20.11
N ASP A 49 -2.97 -7.63 20.22
CA ASP A 49 -3.00 -6.92 21.50
C ASP A 49 -4.41 -6.41 21.79
N GLY A 50 -5.05 -5.75 20.82
CA GLY A 50 -6.33 -5.06 21.04
C GLY A 50 -7.46 -5.95 21.55
N LEU A 51 -7.57 -7.18 21.05
CA LEU A 51 -8.57 -8.14 21.55
C LEU A 51 -8.31 -8.58 22.99
N ARG A 52 -7.04 -8.82 23.36
CA ARG A 52 -6.67 -9.21 24.72
C ARG A 52 -6.98 -8.09 25.71
N GLU A 53 -6.53 -6.88 25.38
CA GLU A 53 -6.76 -5.69 26.20
C GLU A 53 -8.27 -5.47 26.44
N LEU A 54 -9.09 -5.60 25.40
CA LEU A 54 -10.54 -5.47 25.49
C LEU A 54 -11.17 -6.51 26.43
N PHE A 55 -10.74 -7.78 26.34
CA PHE A 55 -11.28 -8.84 27.20
C PHE A 55 -10.82 -8.71 28.66
N ASP A 56 -9.59 -8.24 28.88
CA ASP A 56 -9.04 -7.98 30.21
C ASP A 56 -9.75 -6.79 30.88
N GLU A 57 -10.14 -5.76 30.12
CA GLU A 57 -10.90 -4.61 30.64
C GLU A 57 -12.31 -5.01 31.13
N ILE A 58 -12.96 -5.94 30.44
CA ILE A 58 -14.34 -6.35 30.74
C ILE A 58 -14.39 -7.45 31.82
N SER A 59 -13.26 -8.11 32.14
CA SER A 59 -13.23 -9.28 33.02
C SER A 59 -12.71 -8.98 34.44
N PRO A 60 -13.22 -9.67 35.48
CA PRO A 60 -14.36 -10.57 35.45
C PRO A 60 -15.69 -9.80 35.47
N ILE A 61 -16.67 -10.32 34.72
CA ILE A 61 -18.06 -9.88 34.88
C ILE A 61 -18.58 -10.53 36.17
N THR A 62 -18.72 -9.76 37.24
CA THR A 62 -19.31 -10.22 38.50
C THR A 62 -20.81 -9.95 38.54
N ASP A 63 -21.59 -10.98 38.84
CA ASP A 63 -23.02 -10.85 39.15
C ASP A 63 -23.23 -10.37 40.60
N PHE A 64 -24.30 -9.60 40.83
CA PHE A 64 -24.62 -8.98 42.12
C PHE A 64 -25.38 -9.92 43.09
N THR A 65 -25.42 -11.23 42.83
CA THR A 65 -26.13 -12.20 43.67
C THR A 65 -25.27 -12.67 44.85
N GLY A 66 -25.14 -11.77 45.83
CA GLY A 66 -24.62 -12.01 47.19
C GLY A 66 -25.09 -10.94 48.15
#